data_AF-A0A2V9JRL8-F1
#
_entry.id   AF-A0A2V9JRL8-F1
#
_cell.length_a   1.000
_cell.length_b   1.000
_cell.length_c   1.000
_cell.angle_alpha   90.00
_cell.angle_beta   90.00
_cell.angle_gamma   90.00
#
_symmetry.space_group_name_H-M   'P 1'
#
loop_
_entity.id
_entity.type
_entity.pdbx_description
1 polymer ?
#
loop_
_entity_poly.entity_id
_entity_poly.type
_entity_poly.pdbx_seq_one_letter_code
_entity_poly.pdbx_strand_id
1 'polypeptide(L)'
;MSARLLPLVALLPLFLVTAIPRPGRAAQPDPKLAKLCDEFWQGYLEANPTRATSLGDKRFDDRLDDITPRGIGRERKRLQGDLDRALAIDERSLSPQDRLTRAALVTEIEDDLAYISCGLYEWTVDPLGGPQAEFMDLAEYTNIETPEDGSRYVKRVTAMGPYLDD
;
A
#
# COMPACT_ATOMS: atom_id res chain seq x y z
N MET A 1 -4.79 39.77 -75.70
CA MET A 1 -5.87 38.84 -76.10
C MET A 1 -5.44 37.45 -75.63
N SER A 2 -5.98 36.82 -74.59
CA SER A 2 -7.34 36.83 -74.05
C SER A 2 -7.33 36.74 -72.51
N ALA A 3 -8.28 37.44 -71.90
CA ALA A 3 -8.54 37.50 -70.46
C ALA A 3 -9.36 36.31 -69.95
N ARG A 4 -9.27 36.03 -68.64
CA ARG A 4 -10.32 35.55 -67.71
C ARG A 4 -9.71 35.42 -66.30
N LEU A 5 -10.00 36.34 -65.38
CA LEU A 5 -11.08 36.36 -64.37
C LEU A 5 -10.72 35.62 -63.06
N LEU A 6 -10.40 36.39 -62.01
CA LEU A 6 -10.41 35.97 -60.60
C LEU A 6 -11.87 35.75 -60.13
N PRO A 7 -12.11 34.88 -59.12
CA PRO A 7 -12.31 35.42 -57.76
C PRO A 7 -11.84 34.54 -56.60
N LEU A 8 -11.30 35.22 -55.59
CA LEU A 8 -11.49 35.07 -54.15
C LEU A 8 -12.46 33.95 -53.68
N VAL A 9 -11.95 32.91 -52.99
CA VAL A 9 -12.67 32.21 -51.90
C VAL A 9 -11.67 31.85 -50.81
N ALA A 10 -11.69 32.66 -49.76
CA ALA A 10 -11.16 32.30 -48.44
C ALA A 10 -11.99 31.15 -47.86
N LEU A 11 -11.35 30.23 -47.11
CA LEU A 11 -11.87 29.73 -45.83
C LEU A 11 -10.87 28.72 -45.23
N LEU A 12 -10.16 29.17 -44.19
CA LEU A 12 -9.47 28.31 -43.21
C LEU A 12 -10.51 27.40 -42.53
N PRO A 13 -10.34 26.07 -42.47
CA PRO A 13 -11.04 25.27 -41.48
C PRO A 13 -10.31 25.41 -40.14
N LEU A 14 -10.84 26.31 -39.33
CA LEU A 14 -11.08 26.16 -37.89
C LEU A 14 -10.32 24.99 -37.21
N PHE A 15 -9.11 25.26 -36.71
CA PHE A 15 -8.49 24.46 -35.65
C PHE A 15 -9.31 24.64 -34.37
N LEU A 16 -10.42 23.90 -34.25
CA LEU A 16 -11.06 23.69 -32.95
C LEU A 16 -10.26 22.61 -32.21
N VAL A 17 -9.06 22.99 -31.76
CA VAL A 17 -8.38 22.26 -30.69
C VAL A 17 -9.28 22.45 -29.47
N THR A 18 -10.11 21.44 -29.24
CA THR A 18 -10.79 21.28 -27.97
C THR A 18 -9.73 21.45 -26.89
N ALA A 19 -9.97 22.41 -25.99
CA ALA A 19 -9.21 22.53 -24.77
C ALA A 19 -9.44 21.23 -23.99
N ILE A 20 -8.60 20.21 -24.25
CA ILE A 20 -8.46 19.08 -23.35
C ILE A 20 -8.05 19.74 -22.04
N PRO A 21 -8.88 19.67 -20.98
CA PRO A 21 -8.47 20.16 -19.69
C PRO A 21 -7.17 19.43 -19.37
N ARG A 22 -6.05 20.17 -19.40
CA ARG A 22 -4.78 19.60 -18.94
C ARG A 22 -5.08 19.19 -17.51
N PRO A 23 -4.92 17.91 -17.14
CA PRO A 23 -4.94 17.56 -15.74
C PRO A 23 -3.96 18.52 -15.08
N GLY A 24 -4.47 19.32 -14.12
CA GLY A 24 -3.63 20.28 -13.42
C GLY A 24 -2.40 19.52 -12.97
N ARG A 25 -1.21 20.02 -13.32
CA ARG A 25 0.05 19.38 -12.95
C ARG A 25 -0.04 19.10 -11.46
N ALA A 26 -0.17 17.82 -11.09
CA ALA A 26 -0.28 17.44 -9.69
C ALA A 26 0.92 18.09 -9.00
N ALA A 27 0.65 18.81 -7.91
CA ALA A 27 1.74 19.32 -7.10
C ALA A 27 2.64 18.13 -6.76
N GLN A 28 3.95 18.29 -6.93
CA GLN A 28 4.87 17.23 -6.56
C GLN A 28 4.63 16.94 -5.06
N PRO A 29 4.42 15.68 -4.66
CA PRO A 29 4.16 15.35 -3.26
C PRO A 29 5.25 15.91 -2.36
N ASP A 30 4.88 16.32 -1.16
CA ASP A 30 5.88 16.72 -0.16
C ASP A 30 6.87 15.55 0.04
N PRO A 31 8.18 15.78 -0.18
CA PRO A 31 9.15 14.68 -0.22
C PRO A 31 9.32 14.01 1.14
N LYS A 32 9.06 14.69 2.26
CA LYS A 32 9.13 14.09 3.60
C LYS A 32 7.91 13.20 3.83
N LEU A 33 6.72 13.67 3.47
CA LEU A 33 5.50 12.87 3.56
C LEU A 33 5.57 11.65 2.65
N ALA A 34 5.97 11.82 1.38
CA ALA A 34 6.09 10.72 0.43
C ALA A 34 7.07 9.64 0.92
N LYS A 35 8.21 10.06 1.48
CA LYS A 35 9.19 9.15 2.08
C LYS A 35 8.61 8.40 3.29
N LEU A 36 7.87 9.08 4.16
CA LEU A 36 7.24 8.45 5.31
C LEU A 36 6.17 7.44 4.90
N CYS A 37 5.34 7.75 3.90
CA CYS A 37 4.36 6.81 3.37
C CYS A 37 5.02 5.55 2.80
N ASP A 38 6.13 5.70 2.06
CA ASP A 38 6.88 4.54 1.55
C ASP A 38 7.47 3.70 2.69
N GLU A 39 8.12 4.33 3.67
CA GLU A 39 8.67 3.63 4.84
C GLU A 39 7.60 2.91 5.66
N PHE A 40 6.45 3.55 5.89
CA PHE A 40 5.30 2.94 6.54
C PHE A 40 4.83 1.71 5.76
N TRP A 41 4.69 1.83 4.43
CA TRP A 41 4.25 0.75 3.57
C TRP A 41 5.24 -0.43 3.57
N GLN A 42 6.54 -0.16 3.43
CA GLN A 42 7.55 -1.22 3.51
C GLN A 42 7.56 -1.91 4.88
N GLY A 43 7.41 -1.13 5.97
CA GLY A 43 7.29 -1.66 7.32
C GLY A 43 6.04 -2.54 7.50
N TYR A 44 4.91 -2.10 6.97
CA TYR A 44 3.66 -2.86 6.98
C TYR A 44 3.81 -4.21 6.25
N LEU A 45 4.43 -4.23 5.06
CA LEU A 45 4.67 -5.48 4.32
C LEU A 45 5.62 -6.43 5.06
N GLU A 46 6.63 -5.91 5.75
CA GLU A 46 7.55 -6.72 6.56
C GLU A 46 6.88 -7.29 7.82
N ALA A 47 5.95 -6.55 8.41
CA ALA A 47 5.15 -6.97 9.57
C ALA A 47 4.05 -7.97 9.20
N ASN A 48 3.54 -7.91 7.97
CA ASN A 48 2.48 -8.76 7.44
C ASN A 48 2.95 -9.58 6.21
N PRO A 49 3.87 -10.57 6.36
CA PRO A 49 4.40 -11.39 5.27
C PRO A 49 3.37 -12.01 4.33
N THR A 50 2.24 -12.51 4.84
CA THR A 50 1.19 -13.14 4.01
C THR A 50 0.51 -12.12 3.11
N ARG A 51 0.29 -10.91 3.64
CA ARG A 51 -0.21 -9.76 2.88
C ARG A 51 0.75 -9.37 1.76
N ALA A 52 2.05 -9.33 2.04
CA ALA A 52 3.05 -9.07 1.00
C ALA A 52 3.00 -10.10 -0.14
N THR A 53 2.90 -11.39 0.18
CA THR A 53 2.73 -12.45 -0.83
C THR A 53 1.47 -12.22 -1.66
N SER A 54 0.34 -11.88 -1.05
CA SER A 54 -0.92 -11.61 -1.77
C SER A 54 -0.83 -10.46 -2.78
N LEU A 55 0.14 -9.57 -2.61
CA LEU A 55 0.42 -8.43 -3.50
C LEU A 55 1.51 -8.75 -4.54
N GLY A 56 2.01 -9.98 -4.57
CA GLY A 56 3.08 -10.43 -5.47
C GLY A 56 4.50 -10.12 -4.98
N ASP A 57 4.66 -9.67 -3.74
CA ASP A 57 5.97 -9.42 -3.15
C ASP A 57 6.54 -10.67 -2.46
N LYS A 58 7.49 -11.31 -3.14
CA LYS A 58 8.12 -12.55 -2.70
C LYS A 58 9.17 -12.40 -1.59
N ARG A 59 9.48 -11.17 -1.14
CA ARG A 59 10.58 -10.92 -0.18
C ARG A 59 10.41 -11.64 1.16
N PHE A 60 9.18 -11.95 1.53
CA PHE A 60 8.83 -12.52 2.85
C PHE A 60 8.15 -13.89 2.74
N ASP A 61 8.26 -14.56 1.58
CA ASP A 61 7.59 -15.84 1.26
C ASP A 61 7.95 -17.02 2.18
N ASP A 62 8.93 -16.84 3.05
CA ASP A 62 9.42 -17.83 4.00
C ASP A 62 8.94 -17.60 5.45
N ARG A 63 8.08 -16.60 5.68
CA ARG A 63 7.63 -16.15 7.01
C ARG A 63 6.11 -16.11 7.12
N LEU A 64 5.63 -16.27 8.36
CA LEU A 64 4.31 -15.84 8.82
C LEU A 64 4.46 -14.58 9.69
N ASP A 65 3.36 -13.94 10.00
CA ASP A 65 3.26 -12.81 10.91
C ASP A 65 3.76 -13.22 12.32
N ASP A 66 4.44 -12.32 13.03
CA ASP A 66 4.91 -12.59 14.41
C ASP A 66 3.85 -12.13 15.42
N ILE A 67 2.96 -13.06 15.79
CA ILE A 67 1.89 -12.81 16.76
C ILE A 67 2.32 -12.91 18.21
N THR A 68 3.60 -13.19 18.49
CA THR A 68 4.07 -13.26 19.87
C THR A 68 3.93 -11.89 20.54
N PRO A 69 3.84 -11.82 21.89
CA PRO A 69 3.85 -10.54 22.60
C PRO A 69 5.05 -9.65 22.24
N ARG A 70 6.19 -10.26 21.89
CA ARG A 70 7.38 -9.56 21.41
C ARG A 70 7.19 -9.03 19.98
N GLY A 71 6.56 -9.79 19.09
CA GLY A 71 6.20 -9.35 17.73
C GLY A 71 5.30 -8.13 17.77
N ILE A 72 4.16 -8.26 18.45
CA ILE A 72 3.16 -7.20 18.65
C ILE A 72 3.80 -5.96 19.31
N GLY A 73 4.66 -6.15 20.30
CA GLY A 73 5.38 -5.05 20.95
C GLY A 73 6.34 -4.31 20.02
N ARG A 74 6.99 -5.01 19.08
CA ARG A 74 7.83 -4.36 18.05
C ARG A 74 6.97 -3.57 17.08
N GLU A 75 5.85 -4.13 16.66
CA GLU A 75 4.97 -3.47 15.69
C GLU A 75 4.31 -2.22 16.27
N ARG A 76 3.78 -2.29 17.50
CA ARG A 76 3.28 -1.13 18.24
C ARG A 76 4.32 -0.01 18.32
N LYS A 77 5.59 -0.36 18.59
CA LYS A 77 6.67 0.63 18.68
C LYS A 77 6.98 1.26 17.32
N ARG A 78 6.94 0.49 16.23
CA ARG A 78 7.12 1.00 14.86
C ARG A 78 6.00 1.99 14.51
N LEU A 79 4.75 1.57 14.68
CA LEU A 79 3.56 2.38 14.41
C LEU A 79 3.56 3.68 15.22
N GLN A 80 3.87 3.64 16.51
CA GLN A 80 3.98 4.87 17.33
C GLN A 80 5.06 5.81 16.79
N GLY A 81 6.20 5.27 16.35
CA GLY A 81 7.26 6.06 15.74
C GLY A 81 6.83 6.71 14.42
N ASP A 82 6.09 5.99 13.58
CA ASP A 82 5.56 6.52 12.33
C ASP A 82 4.47 7.58 12.57
N LEU A 83 3.62 7.40 13.59
CA LEU A 83 2.60 8.37 14.00
C LEU A 83 3.25 9.69 14.46
N ASP A 84 4.25 9.61 15.35
CA ASP A 84 4.96 10.79 15.85
C ASP A 84 5.59 11.58 14.69
N ARG A 85 6.15 10.87 13.70
CA ARG A 85 6.74 11.47 12.49
C ARG A 85 5.69 12.10 11.58
N ALA A 86 4.54 11.45 11.40
CA ALA A 86 3.43 11.98 10.60
C ALA A 86 2.87 13.25 11.24
N LEU A 87 2.67 13.24 12.56
CA LEU A 87 2.16 14.38 13.32
C LEU A 87 3.12 15.57 13.31
N ALA A 88 4.44 15.33 13.29
CA ALA A 88 5.47 16.37 13.21
C ALA A 88 5.52 17.10 11.86
N ILE A 89 4.90 16.58 10.80
CA ILE A 89 4.77 17.29 9.52
C ILE A 89 3.70 18.39 9.69
N ASP A 90 4.11 19.66 9.54
CA ASP A 90 3.19 20.80 9.64
C ASP A 90 2.18 20.79 8.49
N GLU A 91 0.93 20.49 8.83
CA GLU A 91 -0.19 20.42 7.90
C GLU A 91 -0.40 21.72 7.12
N ARG A 92 -0.09 22.88 7.71
CA ARG A 92 -0.26 24.19 7.05
C ARG A 92 0.74 24.42 5.92
N SER A 93 1.86 23.71 5.95
CA SER A 93 2.90 23.74 4.92
C SER A 93 2.57 22.84 3.71
N LEU A 94 1.58 21.96 3.84
CA LEU A 94 1.23 20.96 2.84
C LEU A 94 0.23 21.48 1.80
N SER A 95 0.34 20.94 0.58
CA SER A 95 -0.70 21.10 -0.44
C SER A 95 -2.03 20.49 0.03
N PRO A 96 -3.19 20.88 -0.55
CA PRO A 96 -4.46 20.26 -0.20
C PRO A 96 -4.47 18.73 -0.37
N GLN A 97 -3.78 18.22 -1.38
CA GLN A 97 -3.67 16.78 -1.62
C GLN A 97 -2.78 16.10 -0.57
N ASP A 98 -1.64 16.70 -0.23
CA ASP A 98 -0.75 16.13 0.80
C ASP A 98 -1.39 16.20 2.20
N ARG A 99 -2.23 17.20 2.49
CA ARG A 99 -3.02 17.23 3.74
C ARG A 99 -3.93 16.01 3.83
N LEU A 100 -4.60 15.65 2.73
CA LEU A 100 -5.43 14.45 2.67
C LEU A 100 -4.59 13.19 2.83
N THR A 101 -3.46 13.07 2.12
CA THR A 101 -2.54 11.92 2.26
C THR A 101 -2.02 11.78 3.70
N ARG A 102 -1.61 12.88 4.34
CA ARG A 102 -1.18 12.88 5.74
C ARG A 102 -2.29 12.45 6.68
N ALA A 103 -3.50 12.97 6.49
CA ALA A 103 -4.66 12.59 7.30
C ALA A 103 -4.95 11.09 7.16
N ALA A 104 -4.94 10.54 5.94
CA ALA A 104 -5.13 9.12 5.70
C ALA A 104 -4.04 8.28 6.39
N LEU A 105 -2.76 8.67 6.28
CA LEU A 105 -1.67 7.96 6.95
C LEU A 105 -1.82 7.97 8.48
N VAL A 106 -2.17 9.12 9.07
CA VAL A 106 -2.42 9.23 10.52
C VAL A 106 -3.54 8.30 10.94
N THR A 107 -4.67 8.33 10.21
CA THR A 107 -5.82 7.47 10.51
C THR A 107 -5.48 5.99 10.41
N GLU A 108 -4.77 5.57 9.36
CA GLU A 108 -4.34 4.17 9.21
C GLU A 108 -3.50 3.70 10.41
N ILE A 109 -2.52 4.51 10.83
CA ILE A 109 -1.64 4.15 11.95
C ILE A 109 -2.41 4.14 13.28
N GLU A 110 -3.33 5.09 13.48
CA GLU A 110 -4.18 5.13 14.68
C GLU A 110 -5.12 3.93 14.75
N ASP A 111 -5.69 3.49 13.63
CA ASP A 111 -6.56 2.31 13.54
C ASP A 111 -5.77 1.03 13.84
N ASP A 112 -4.55 0.87 13.30
CA ASP A 112 -3.68 -0.27 13.62
C ASP A 112 -3.28 -0.29 15.10
N LEU A 113 -2.93 0.86 15.67
CA LEU A 113 -2.64 0.98 17.10
C LEU A 113 -3.87 0.66 17.95
N ALA A 114 -5.07 1.09 17.52
CA ALA A 114 -6.32 0.78 18.18
C ALA A 114 -6.61 -0.73 18.14
N TYR A 115 -6.41 -1.38 16.99
CA TYR A 115 -6.56 -2.82 16.81
C TYR A 115 -5.68 -3.59 17.80
N ILE A 116 -4.40 -3.20 17.92
CA ILE A 116 -3.47 -3.76 18.91
C ILE A 116 -3.91 -3.46 20.35
N SER A 117 -4.41 -2.25 20.64
CA SER A 117 -4.81 -1.85 22.00
C SER A 117 -6.06 -2.59 22.50
N CYS A 118 -6.97 -2.90 21.58
CA CYS A 118 -8.20 -3.63 21.85
C CYS A 118 -8.00 -5.15 21.93
N GLY A 119 -6.81 -5.65 21.58
CA GLY A 119 -6.53 -7.09 21.56
C GLY A 119 -7.29 -7.83 20.46
N LEU A 120 -7.66 -7.14 19.36
CA LEU A 120 -8.48 -7.76 18.31
C LEU A 120 -7.75 -8.89 17.56
N TYR A 121 -6.42 -8.90 17.59
CA TYR A 121 -5.59 -10.01 17.09
C TYR A 121 -5.76 -11.32 17.88
N GLU A 122 -6.44 -11.29 19.04
CA GLU A 122 -6.77 -12.50 19.80
C GLU A 122 -8.12 -13.10 19.37
N TRP A 123 -8.90 -12.37 18.57
CA TRP A 123 -10.26 -12.75 18.18
C TRP A 123 -10.24 -13.36 16.79
N THR A 124 -9.51 -14.48 16.66
CA THR A 124 -9.10 -15.04 15.37
C THR A 124 -9.96 -16.19 14.86
N VAL A 125 -10.99 -16.61 15.60
CA VAL A 125 -11.81 -17.78 15.23
C VAL A 125 -13.17 -17.33 14.73
N ASP A 126 -13.35 -17.39 13.41
CA ASP A 126 -14.64 -17.20 12.75
C ASP A 126 -14.73 -18.01 11.43
N PRO A 127 -15.90 -18.11 10.78
CA PRO A 127 -16.09 -18.90 9.56
C PRO A 127 -15.45 -18.33 8.27
N LEU A 128 -15.02 -17.07 8.30
CA LEU A 128 -14.50 -16.32 7.15
C LEU A 128 -13.02 -15.95 7.30
N GLY A 129 -12.58 -15.59 8.50
CA GLY A 129 -11.21 -15.13 8.77
C GLY A 129 -10.39 -16.07 9.65
N GLY A 130 -9.17 -15.61 9.98
CA GLY A 130 -8.29 -16.23 10.96
C GLY A 130 -7.34 -17.26 10.38
N PRO A 131 -6.35 -17.72 11.19
CA PRO A 131 -5.27 -18.58 10.70
C PRO A 131 -5.80 -19.91 10.15
N GLN A 132 -6.89 -20.45 10.70
CA GLN A 132 -7.54 -21.67 10.18
C GLN A 132 -8.07 -21.55 8.75
N ALA A 133 -8.47 -20.34 8.33
CA ALA A 133 -8.94 -20.08 6.97
C ALA A 133 -7.78 -19.59 6.10
N GLU A 134 -7.08 -18.55 6.56
CA GLU A 134 -6.04 -17.86 5.81
C GLU A 134 -4.84 -18.76 5.47
N PHE A 135 -4.49 -19.72 6.34
CA PHE A 135 -3.41 -20.67 6.04
C PHE A 135 -3.74 -21.59 4.87
N MET A 136 -5.02 -21.92 4.69
CA MET A 136 -5.46 -22.78 3.59
C MET A 136 -5.45 -22.00 2.27
N ASP A 137 -5.70 -20.69 2.32
CA ASP A 137 -5.71 -19.81 1.14
C ASP A 137 -4.30 -19.48 0.63
N LEU A 138 -3.26 -19.63 1.46
CA LEU A 138 -1.88 -19.28 1.08
C LEU A 138 -1.40 -19.95 -0.21
N ALA A 139 -1.85 -21.17 -0.48
CA ALA A 139 -1.49 -21.91 -1.69
C ALA A 139 -2.06 -21.25 -2.97
N GLU A 140 -3.13 -20.46 -2.85
CA GLU A 140 -3.82 -19.86 -3.99
C GLU A 140 -3.06 -18.66 -4.57
N TYR A 141 -2.33 -17.93 -3.72
CA TYR A 141 -1.61 -16.71 -4.11
C TYR A 141 -0.09 -16.77 -3.89
N THR A 142 0.45 -17.89 -3.39
CA THR A 142 1.91 -18.09 -3.36
C THR A 142 2.41 -18.59 -4.72
N ASN A 143 3.19 -17.75 -5.41
CA ASN A 143 3.76 -18.08 -6.72
C ASN A 143 5.06 -18.90 -6.61
N ILE A 144 4.97 -20.22 -6.80
CA ILE A 144 6.13 -21.14 -6.81
C ILE A 144 6.63 -21.34 -8.25
N GLU A 145 7.73 -20.68 -8.61
CA GLU A 145 8.32 -20.75 -9.95
C GLU A 145 9.68 -21.46 -9.95
N THR A 146 10.35 -21.47 -8.79
CA THR A 146 11.68 -22.05 -8.61
C THR A 146 11.73 -23.03 -7.43
N PRO A 147 12.75 -23.91 -7.37
CA PRO A 147 12.97 -24.76 -6.19
C PRO A 147 13.18 -23.98 -4.89
N GLU A 148 13.73 -22.77 -4.98
CA GLU A 148 13.90 -21.86 -3.85
C GLU A 148 12.54 -21.38 -3.32
N ASP A 149 11.62 -20.97 -4.20
CA ASP A 149 10.25 -20.58 -3.80
C ASP A 149 9.55 -21.73 -3.07
N GLY A 150 9.69 -22.96 -3.58
CA GLY A 150 9.15 -24.16 -2.94
C GLY A 150 9.75 -24.40 -1.54
N SER A 151 11.05 -24.15 -1.38
CA SER A 151 11.73 -24.29 -0.08
C SER A 151 11.24 -23.25 0.94
N ARG A 152 11.00 -22.01 0.49
CA ARG A 152 10.41 -20.95 1.32
C ARG A 152 8.99 -21.30 1.75
N TYR A 153 8.16 -21.79 0.83
CA TYR A 153 6.80 -22.19 1.15
C TYR A 153 6.76 -23.34 2.16
N VAL A 154 7.63 -24.36 2.03
CA VAL A 154 7.74 -25.45 3.02
C VAL A 154 8.12 -24.90 4.40
N LYS A 155 9.06 -23.95 4.48
CA LYS A 155 9.43 -23.30 5.74
C LYS A 155 8.24 -22.57 6.36
N ARG A 156 7.46 -21.82 5.56
CA ARG A 156 6.25 -21.13 6.00
C ARG A 156 5.18 -22.10 6.53
N VAL A 157 4.89 -23.18 5.80
CA VAL A 157 3.94 -24.21 6.23
C VAL A 157 4.37 -24.89 7.54
N THR A 158 5.68 -25.14 7.70
CA THR A 158 6.23 -25.71 8.94
C THR A 158 6.04 -24.77 10.14
N ALA A 159 5.96 -23.45 9.92
CA ALA A 159 5.74 -22.47 10.98
C ALA A 159 4.27 -22.33 11.42
N MET A 160 3.31 -22.90 10.68
CA MET A 160 1.88 -22.80 11.01
C MET A 160 1.53 -23.46 12.35
N GLY A 161 2.14 -24.61 12.67
CA GLY A 161 1.93 -25.30 13.95
C GLY A 161 2.35 -24.43 15.13
N PRO A 162 3.63 -24.00 15.21
CA PRO A 162 4.10 -23.08 16.25
C PRO A 162 3.28 -21.78 16.35
N TYR A 163 2.83 -21.22 15.22
CA TYR A 163 1.97 -20.03 15.23
C TYR A 163 0.67 -20.28 16.00
N LEU A 164 0.06 -21.46 15.89
CA LEU A 164 -1.18 -21.77 16.59
C LEU A 164 -0.98 -22.10 18.09
N ASP A 165 0.26 -22.36 18.51
CA ASP A 165 0.59 -22.74 19.90
C ASP A 165 0.93 -21.52 20.78
N ASP A 166 1.20 -20.35 20.19
CA ASP A 166 1.52 -19.08 20.88
C ASP A 166 0.26 -18.31 21.32
#